data_AF-A0A2K3JKP8-F1
#
_entry.id   AF-A0A2K3JKP8-F1
#
_cell.length_a   1.000
_cell.length_b   1.000
_cell.length_c   1.000
_cell.angle_alpha   90.00
_cell.angle_beta   90.00
_cell.angle_gamma   90.00
#
_symmetry.space_group_name_H-M   'P 1'
#
loop_
_entity.id
_entity.type
_entity.pdbx_description
1 polymer ?
#
loop_
_entity_poly.entity_id
_entity_poly.type
_entity_poly.pdbx_seq_one_letter_code
_entity_poly.pdbx_strand_id
1 'polypeptide(L)'
;MLQSELANVREIICSSIKGLEEISKMKSFKFVEKEIEKKKNMSCDVEMGKSREDGTWLSGLGEDGIREIIENFLHRSRDVVEKLYSDEGEKELKSEVVLSLSVVGFCLSVCMHGTIEIEEAMRELVQWENPSSNV
;
A
#
# COMPACT_ATOMS: atom_id res chain seq x y z
N MET A 1 0.71 10.42 -16.06
CA MET A 1 0.03 10.96 -14.86
C MET A 1 -0.78 9.88 -14.13
N LEU A 2 -1.76 9.22 -14.76
CA LEU A 2 -2.45 8.09 -14.10
C LEU A 2 -1.56 6.85 -13.93
N GLN A 3 -0.75 6.53 -14.95
CA GLN A 3 0.23 5.45 -14.86
C GLN A 3 1.26 5.65 -13.75
N SER A 4 1.65 6.88 -13.46
CA SER A 4 2.59 7.17 -12.36
C SER A 4 1.95 6.98 -10.98
N GLU A 5 0.66 7.32 -10.81
CA GLU A 5 -0.07 6.99 -9.58
C GLU A 5 -0.16 5.47 -9.39
N LEU A 6 -0.59 4.75 -10.42
CA LEU A 6 -0.71 3.30 -10.34
C LEU A 6 0.64 2.64 -10.04
N ALA A 7 1.72 3.14 -10.65
CA ALA A 7 3.08 2.68 -10.36
C ALA A 7 3.46 2.93 -8.90
N ASN A 8 3.14 4.11 -8.35
CA ASN A 8 3.39 4.44 -6.95
C ASN A 8 2.65 3.49 -5.99
N VAL A 9 1.34 3.28 -6.19
CA VAL A 9 0.56 2.35 -5.35
C VAL A 9 1.11 0.92 -5.45
N ARG A 10 1.44 0.48 -6.66
CA ARG A 10 2.06 -0.83 -6.88
C ARG A 10 3.38 -0.96 -6.14
N GLU A 11 4.25 0.04 -6.21
CA GLU A 11 5.56 0.01 -5.56
C GLU A 11 5.42 -0.06 -4.04
N ILE A 12 4.51 0.72 -3.46
CA ILE A 12 4.16 0.68 -2.04
C ILE A 12 3.75 -0.72 -1.58
N ILE A 13 2.82 -1.37 -2.30
CA ILE A 13 2.33 -2.70 -1.96
C ILE A 13 3.45 -3.73 -2.15
N CYS A 14 4.13 -3.71 -3.30
CA CYS A 14 5.17 -4.67 -3.62
C CYS A 14 6.37 -4.60 -2.67
N SER A 15 6.79 -3.40 -2.24
CA SER A 15 7.89 -3.25 -1.28
C SER A 15 7.53 -3.79 0.10
N SER A 16 6.29 -3.59 0.57
CA SER A 16 5.84 -4.21 1.82
C SER A 16 5.80 -5.74 1.70
N ILE A 17 5.20 -6.30 0.63
CA ILE A 17 5.14 -7.74 0.41
C ILE A 17 6.53 -8.38 0.32
N LYS A 18 7.47 -7.76 -0.41
CA LYS A 18 8.87 -8.22 -0.44
C LYS A 18 9.48 -8.22 0.97
N GLY A 19 9.20 -7.19 1.74
CA GLY A 19 9.67 -7.09 3.11
C GLY A 19 9.13 -8.21 4.01
N LEU A 20 7.86 -8.58 3.84
CA LEU A 20 7.24 -9.73 4.51
C LEU A 20 7.86 -11.05 4.05
N GLU A 21 8.11 -11.21 2.75
CA GLU A 21 8.74 -12.40 2.18
C GLU A 21 10.15 -12.60 2.75
N GLU A 22 10.97 -11.54 2.83
CA GLU A 22 12.30 -11.57 3.44
C GLU A 22 12.26 -12.01 4.90
N ILE A 23 11.35 -11.42 5.69
CA ILE A 23 11.16 -11.76 7.10
C ILE A 23 10.74 -13.23 7.24
N SER A 24 9.80 -13.70 6.41
CA SER A 24 9.29 -15.08 6.47
C SER A 24 10.36 -16.14 6.22
N LYS A 25 11.42 -15.80 5.47
CA LYS A 25 12.54 -16.71 5.16
C LYS A 25 13.60 -16.77 6.26
N MET A 26 13.50 -15.92 7.29
CA MET A 26 14.48 -15.88 8.37
C MET A 26 14.37 -17.13 9.25
N LYS A 27 15.52 -17.73 9.55
CA LYS A 27 15.59 -19.01 10.30
C LYS A 27 15.42 -18.88 11.81
N SER A 28 15.40 -17.66 12.35
CA SER A 28 15.36 -17.44 13.80
C SER A 28 14.51 -16.22 14.15
N PHE A 29 13.64 -16.42 15.14
CA PHE A 29 12.72 -15.41 15.65
C PHE A 29 13.41 -14.14 16.14
N LYS A 30 14.62 -14.23 16.69
CA LYS A 30 15.38 -13.03 17.12
C LYS A 30 15.73 -12.11 15.96
N PHE A 31 15.94 -12.68 14.76
CA PHE A 31 16.18 -11.86 13.56
C PHE A 31 14.87 -11.29 13.01
N VAL A 32 13.79 -12.09 13.02
CA VAL A 32 12.44 -11.63 12.66
C VAL A 32 12.03 -10.43 13.52
N GLU A 33 12.11 -10.56 14.85
CA GLU A 33 11.78 -9.51 15.82
C GLU A 33 12.56 -8.20 15.53
N LYS A 34 13.87 -8.30 15.36
CA LYS A 34 14.74 -7.14 15.05
C LYS A 34 14.38 -6.46 13.72
N GLU A 35 14.03 -7.24 12.71
CA GLU A 35 13.71 -6.71 11.38
C GLU A 35 12.32 -6.07 11.34
N ILE A 36 11.35 -6.62 12.08
CA ILE A 36 10.05 -5.97 12.27
C ILE A 36 10.23 -4.63 13.01
N GLU A 37 11.03 -4.61 14.08
CA GLU A 37 11.26 -3.38 14.85
C GLU A 37 11.91 -2.27 14.02
N LYS A 38 12.87 -2.62 13.15
CA LYS A 38 13.43 -1.69 12.18
C LYS A 38 12.37 -1.14 11.24
N LYS A 39 11.54 -2.00 10.65
CA LYS A 39 10.53 -1.61 9.65
C LYS A 39 9.38 -0.81 10.26
N LYS A 40 9.10 -0.98 11.58
CA LYS A 40 8.19 -0.14 12.36
C LYS A 40 8.73 1.27 12.59
N ASN A 41 10.02 1.40 12.91
CA ASN A 41 10.66 2.68 13.24
C ASN A 41 11.04 3.52 12.00
N MET A 42 10.89 2.97 10.80
CA MET A 42 11.02 3.70 9.54
C MET A 42 9.73 4.47 9.23
N SER A 43 9.37 5.42 10.09
CA SER A 43 8.30 6.37 9.76
C SER A 43 8.77 7.28 8.62
N CYS A 44 8.00 7.36 7.54
CA CYS A 44 8.26 8.30 6.46
C CYS A 44 8.19 9.74 6.98
N ASP A 45 9.35 10.39 7.13
CA ASP A 45 9.41 11.84 7.26
C ASP A 45 9.19 12.46 5.87
N VAL A 46 7.94 12.85 5.62
CA VAL A 46 7.50 13.44 4.35
C VAL A 46 8.15 14.81 4.11
N GLU A 47 8.57 15.54 5.16
CA GLU A 47 9.24 16.84 5.03
C GLU A 47 10.70 16.73 4.55
N MET A 48 11.31 15.55 4.68
CA MET A 48 12.73 15.35 4.35
C MET A 48 12.98 15.00 2.86
N GLY A 49 11.94 14.89 2.03
CA GLY A 49 12.08 14.58 0.60
C GLY A 49 12.70 13.21 0.29
N LYS A 50 12.75 12.29 1.28
CA LYS A 50 13.25 10.93 1.10
C LYS A 50 12.15 10.05 0.51
N SER A 51 12.46 9.30 -0.55
CA SER A 51 11.58 8.23 -1.02
C SER A 51 11.40 7.19 0.10
N ARG A 52 10.24 6.51 0.13
CA ARG A 52 10.05 5.32 0.98
C ARG A 52 11.28 4.43 0.83
N GLU A 53 11.97 4.19 1.94
CA GLU A 53 13.02 3.18 1.94
C GLU A 53 12.36 1.82 1.72
N ASP A 54 13.04 0.96 0.95
CA ASP A 54 12.52 -0.32 0.54
C ASP A 54 12.17 -1.16 1.78
N GLY A 55 10.95 -1.70 1.82
CA GLY A 55 10.48 -2.50 2.96
C GLY A 55 9.79 -1.74 4.10
N THR A 56 9.45 -0.46 3.95
CA THR A 56 8.56 0.24 4.92
C THR A 56 7.20 -0.46 4.99
N TRP A 57 6.76 -0.77 6.21
CA TRP A 57 5.47 -1.40 6.47
C TRP A 57 4.29 -0.50 6.11
N LEU A 58 3.31 -1.10 5.44
CA LEU A 58 2.12 -0.43 4.93
C LEU A 58 1.21 0.01 6.08
N SER A 59 1.21 -0.73 7.20
CA SER A 59 0.53 -0.36 8.45
C SER A 59 1.05 0.94 9.06
N GLY A 60 2.30 1.33 8.78
CA GLY A 60 2.86 2.60 9.22
C GLY A 60 2.21 3.83 8.56
N LEU A 61 1.51 3.65 7.45
CA LEU A 61 0.78 4.71 6.76
C LEU A 61 -0.51 5.11 7.48
N GLY A 62 -1.08 4.19 8.27
CA GLY A 62 -2.38 4.36 8.91
C GLY A 62 -3.55 4.38 7.90
N GLU A 63 -4.77 4.30 8.44
CA GLU A 63 -6.00 4.26 7.64
C GLU A 63 -6.17 5.50 6.77
N ASP A 64 -5.85 6.68 7.31
CA ASP A 64 -6.00 7.96 6.61
C ASP A 64 -5.05 8.06 5.42
N GLY A 65 -3.80 7.60 5.56
CA GLY A 65 -2.87 7.62 4.45
C GLY A 65 -3.22 6.59 3.36
N ILE A 66 -3.77 5.43 3.72
CA ILE A 66 -4.29 4.46 2.74
C ILE A 66 -5.45 5.08 1.96
N ARG A 67 -6.40 5.69 2.69
CA ARG A 67 -7.55 6.39 2.11
C ARG A 67 -7.07 7.49 1.15
N GLU A 68 -6.13 8.32 1.56
CA GLU A 68 -5.58 9.40 0.74
C GLU A 68 -4.96 8.87 -0.56
N ILE A 69 -4.18 7.78 -0.50
CA ILE A 69 -3.58 7.17 -1.70
C ILE A 69 -4.67 6.70 -2.69
N ILE A 70 -5.69 6.03 -2.19
CA ILE A 70 -6.79 5.51 -3.03
C ILE A 70 -7.64 6.66 -3.59
N GLU A 71 -7.94 7.66 -2.78
CA GLU A 71 -8.68 8.85 -3.20
C GLU A 71 -7.92 9.63 -4.28
N ASN A 72 -6.61 9.80 -4.13
CA ASN A 72 -5.76 10.43 -5.14
C ASN A 72 -5.76 9.67 -6.47
N PHE A 73 -5.68 8.33 -6.42
CA PHE A 73 -5.79 7.49 -7.62
C PHE A 73 -7.17 7.64 -8.30
N LEU A 74 -8.26 7.58 -7.54
CA LEU A 74 -9.62 7.69 -8.07
C LEU A 74 -9.93 9.09 -8.60
N HIS A 75 -9.47 10.14 -7.92
CA HIS A 75 -9.64 11.51 -8.35
C HIS A 75 -8.93 11.76 -9.68
N ARG A 76 -7.66 11.34 -9.80
CA ARG A 76 -6.91 11.47 -11.06
C ARG A 76 -7.47 10.59 -12.17
N SER A 77 -8.00 9.41 -11.83
CA SER A 77 -8.71 8.55 -12.79
C SER A 77 -9.90 9.28 -13.38
N ARG A 78 -10.72 9.91 -12.53
CA ARG A 78 -11.87 10.72 -12.96
C ARG A 78 -11.45 11.86 -13.87
N ASP A 79 -10.41 12.62 -13.50
CA ASP A 79 -9.94 13.75 -14.32
C ASP A 79 -9.47 13.32 -15.71
N VAL A 80 -8.80 12.17 -15.81
CA VAL A 80 -8.35 11.63 -17.10
C VAL A 80 -9.54 11.21 -17.94
N VAL A 81 -10.52 10.52 -17.34
CA VAL A 81 -11.73 10.09 -18.05
C VAL A 81 -12.55 11.28 -18.54
N GLU A 82 -12.71 12.32 -17.72
CA GLU A 82 -13.47 13.52 -18.10
C GLU A 82 -12.84 14.26 -19.29
N LYS A 83 -11.51 14.31 -19.34
CA LYS A 83 -10.74 14.92 -20.44
C LYS A 83 -10.76 14.10 -21.73
N LEU A 84 -10.83 12.77 -21.63
CA LEU A 84 -10.86 11.89 -22.79
C LEU A 84 -12.26 11.79 -23.41
N TYR A 85 -13.30 11.79 -22.59
CA TYR A 85 -14.69 11.52 -22.99
C TYR A 85 -15.60 12.71 -22.67
N SER A 86 -15.32 13.84 -23.33
CA SER A 86 -16.05 15.10 -23.15
C SER A 86 -17.32 15.19 -24.02
N ASP A 87 -17.46 14.33 -25.03
CA ASP A 87 -18.60 14.36 -25.97
C ASP A 87 -19.74 13.41 -25.55
N GLU A 88 -20.96 13.81 -25.86
CA GLU A 88 -22.20 13.12 -25.42
C GLU A 88 -22.37 11.76 -26.10
N GLY A 89 -21.75 11.55 -27.26
CA GLY A 89 -21.76 10.30 -28.02
C GLY A 89 -20.95 9.16 -27.41
N GLU A 90 -20.05 9.43 -26.45
CA GLU A 90 -19.16 8.42 -25.86
C GLU A 90 -19.56 8.02 -24.43
N LYS A 91 -20.78 8.35 -24.00
CA LYS A 91 -21.26 8.15 -22.63
C LYS A 91 -21.15 6.70 -22.14
N GLU A 92 -21.42 5.73 -23.01
CA GLU A 92 -21.39 4.31 -22.64
C GLU A 92 -19.95 3.82 -22.42
N LEU A 93 -19.02 4.18 -23.32
CA LEU A 93 -17.59 3.93 -23.17
C LEU A 93 -17.02 4.62 -21.93
N LYS A 94 -17.41 5.89 -21.70
CA LYS A 94 -17.04 6.64 -20.49
C LYS A 94 -17.45 5.90 -19.23
N SER A 95 -18.69 5.41 -19.18
CA SER A 95 -19.20 4.63 -18.04
C SER A 95 -18.39 3.35 -17.82
N GLU A 96 -18.08 2.61 -18.88
CA GLU A 96 -17.30 1.38 -18.79
C GLU A 96 -15.87 1.63 -18.27
N VAL A 97 -15.22 2.70 -18.73
CA VAL A 97 -13.88 3.09 -18.26
C VAL A 97 -13.91 3.55 -16.80
N VAL A 98 -14.91 4.35 -16.39
CA VAL A 98 -15.09 4.74 -14.98
C VAL A 98 -15.26 3.51 -14.10
N LEU A 99 -16.12 2.57 -14.51
CA LEU A 99 -16.36 1.33 -13.76
C LEU A 99 -15.06 0.51 -13.65
N SER A 100 -14.33 0.34 -14.75
CA SER A 100 -13.08 -0.41 -14.78
C SER A 100 -12.02 0.20 -13.84
N LEU A 101 -11.84 1.53 -13.88
CA LEU A 101 -10.90 2.22 -12.99
C LEU A 101 -11.33 2.17 -11.52
N SER A 102 -12.65 2.22 -11.26
CA SER A 102 -13.19 2.07 -9.91
C SER A 102 -12.91 0.67 -9.35
N VAL A 103 -13.07 -0.37 -10.17
CA VAL A 103 -12.70 -1.75 -9.79
C VAL A 103 -11.21 -1.85 -9.50
N VAL A 104 -10.35 -1.23 -10.31
CA VAL A 104 -8.90 -1.20 -10.02
C VAL A 104 -8.62 -0.52 -8.68
N GLY A 105 -9.22 0.64 -8.42
CA GLY A 105 -9.06 1.34 -7.14
C GLY A 105 -9.52 0.50 -5.95
N PHE A 106 -10.64 -0.21 -6.09
CA PHE A 106 -11.12 -1.16 -5.07
C PHE A 106 -10.12 -2.31 -4.85
N CYS A 107 -9.63 -2.93 -5.92
CA CYS A 107 -8.64 -4.01 -5.82
C CYS A 107 -7.34 -3.53 -5.13
N LEU A 108 -6.88 -2.32 -5.42
CA LEU A 108 -5.71 -1.74 -4.76
C LEU A 108 -5.96 -1.56 -3.26
N SER A 109 -7.13 -1.04 -2.87
CA SER A 109 -7.52 -0.91 -1.47
C SER A 109 -7.53 -2.27 -0.75
N VAL A 110 -8.19 -3.28 -1.34
CA VAL A 110 -8.22 -4.65 -0.78
C VAL A 110 -6.81 -5.23 -0.64
N CYS A 111 -5.94 -5.05 -1.64
CA CYS A 111 -4.55 -5.50 -1.56
C CYS A 111 -3.76 -4.80 -0.45
N MET A 112 -3.96 -3.49 -0.26
CA MET A 112 -3.30 -2.73 0.82
C MET A 112 -3.76 -3.24 2.20
N HIS A 113 -5.06 -3.38 2.42
CA HIS A 113 -5.60 -3.91 3.69
C HIS A 113 -5.16 -5.35 3.95
N GLY A 114 -5.24 -6.23 2.97
CA GLY A 114 -4.76 -7.61 3.12
C GLY A 114 -3.26 -7.69 3.41
N THR A 115 -2.45 -6.75 2.89
CA THR A 115 -1.03 -6.66 3.24
C THR A 115 -0.83 -6.23 4.70
N ILE A 116 -1.63 -5.29 5.20
CA ILE A 116 -1.61 -4.85 6.60
C ILE A 116 -2.01 -5.96 7.55
N GLU A 117 -3.06 -6.72 7.22
CA GLU A 117 -3.49 -7.87 8.03
C GLU A 117 -2.35 -8.89 8.17
N ILE A 118 -1.55 -9.12 7.12
CA ILE A 118 -0.37 -10.00 7.19
C ILE A 118 0.74 -9.39 8.07
N GLU A 119 0.99 -8.08 7.96
CA GLU A 119 1.95 -7.38 8.83
C GLU A 119 1.56 -7.48 10.32
N GLU A 120 0.27 -7.33 10.62
CA GLU A 120 -0.27 -7.47 11.97
C GLU A 120 -0.15 -8.90 12.49
N ALA A 121 -0.56 -9.90 11.69
CA ALA A 121 -0.40 -11.30 12.04
C ALA A 121 1.08 -11.67 12.29
N MET A 122 2.02 -11.10 11.54
CA MET A 122 3.45 -11.27 11.80
C MET A 122 3.89 -10.69 13.14
N ARG A 123 3.38 -9.51 13.55
CA ARG A 123 3.66 -8.94 14.88
C ARG A 123 3.12 -9.84 15.98
N GLU A 124 1.88 -10.29 15.84
CA GLU A 124 1.25 -11.18 16.82
C GLU A 124 2.04 -12.47 17.00
N LEU A 125 2.53 -13.08 15.90
CA LEU A 125 3.37 -14.28 15.97
C LEU A 125 4.66 -14.05 16.76
N VAL A 126 5.30 -12.89 16.60
CA VAL A 126 6.50 -12.55 17.38
C VAL A 126 6.19 -12.35 18.86
N GLN A 127 5.10 -11.65 19.17
CA GLN A 127 4.66 -11.45 20.56
C GLN A 127 4.28 -12.78 21.24
N TRP A 128 3.69 -13.72 20.51
CA TRP A 128 3.37 -15.05 21.02
C TRP A 128 4.62 -15.85 21.38
N GLU A 129 5.66 -15.81 20.54
CA GLU A 129 6.93 -16.51 20.78
C GLU A 129 7.75 -15.84 21.89
N ASN A 130 7.75 -14.49 21.93
CA ASN A 130 8.44 -13.70 22.94
C ASN A 130 7.51 -12.62 23.53
N PRO A 131 6.76 -12.94 24.60
CA PRO A 131 5.82 -11.98 25.22
C PRO A 131 6.47 -10.74 25.84
N SER A 132 7.81 -10.73 26.01
CA SER A 132 8.55 -9.57 26.48
C SER A 132 8.97 -8.61 25.36
N SER A 133 8.68 -8.97 24.12
CA SER A 133 8.90 -8.15 22.93
C SER A 133 7.97 -6.93 22.91
N ASN A 134 8.50 -5.75 22.58
CA ASN A 134 7.72 -4.51 22.39
C ASN A 134 7.49 -4.17 20.91
N VAL A 135 7.69 -5.16 20.05
CA VAL A 135 7.57 -5.05 18.60
C VAL A 135 6.11 -4.85 18.19
#